data_AF-A0A2H0HBK9-F1
#
_entry.id   AF-A0A2H0HBK9-F1
#
_cell.length_a   1.000
_cell.length_b   1.000
_cell.length_c   1.000
_cell.angle_alpha   90.00
_cell.angle_beta   90.00
_cell.angle_gamma   90.00
#
_symmetry.space_group_name_H-M   'P 1'
#
loop_
_entity.id
_entity.type
_entity.pdbx_description
1 polymer ?
#
loop_
_entity_poly.entity_id
_entity_poly.type
_entity_poly.pdbx_seq_one_letter_code
_entity_poly.pdbx_strand_id
1 'polypeptide(L)'
;MTPQITAFCHIKKNQVFLNGKRIFSAGPEVDMREFVKAAFRNTGTKYPKFFKMDDYSKLGFLAAEVLMKAVDVSTIEAKSTGIVLSNNHSTLTTDQLFQDSIQSDETFF
;
A
#
# COMPACT_ATOMS: atom_id res chain seq x y z
N MET A 1 -25.19 -17.92 1.66
CA MET A 1 -24.70 -16.74 0.90
C MET A 1 -23.23 -16.99 0.61
N THR A 2 -22.83 -17.07 -0.66
CA THR A 2 -21.41 -17.22 -1.02
C THR A 2 -20.71 -15.87 -0.85
N PRO A 3 -19.53 -15.81 -0.22
CA PRO A 3 -18.77 -14.56 -0.12
C PRO A 3 -18.45 -14.05 -1.52
N GLN A 4 -18.63 -12.74 -1.74
CA GLN A 4 -18.37 -12.07 -3.01
C GLN A 4 -17.45 -10.88 -2.77
N ILE A 5 -16.51 -10.67 -3.70
CA ILE A 5 -15.67 -9.47 -3.74
C ILE A 5 -16.45 -8.37 -4.47
N THR A 6 -16.75 -7.28 -3.77
CA THR A 6 -17.50 -6.13 -4.32
C THR A 6 -16.58 -5.16 -5.07
N ALA A 7 -15.36 -4.98 -4.58
CA ALA A 7 -14.31 -4.21 -5.24
C ALA A 7 -12.93 -4.75 -4.84
N PHE A 8 -11.94 -4.58 -5.70
CA PHE A 8 -10.56 -4.91 -5.38
C PHE A 8 -9.55 -3.99 -6.07
N CYS A 9 -8.43 -3.77 -5.38
CA CYS A 9 -7.26 -3.08 -5.90
C CYS A 9 -6.13 -4.11 -6.06
N HIS A 10 -5.42 -4.04 -7.18
CA HIS A 10 -4.24 -4.87 -7.43
C HIS A 10 -3.07 -3.97 -7.80
N ILE A 11 -1.96 -4.10 -7.06
CA ILE A 11 -0.72 -3.35 -7.31
C ILE A 11 0.39 -4.35 -7.57
N LYS A 12 0.97 -4.33 -8.76
CA LYS A 12 2.01 -5.27 -9.17
C LYS A 12 2.83 -4.71 -10.33
N LYS A 13 4.14 -4.97 -10.34
CA LYS A 13 5.07 -4.58 -11.44
C LYS A 13 4.88 -3.12 -11.88
N ASN A 14 4.89 -2.19 -10.92
CA ASN A 14 4.70 -0.75 -11.15
C ASN A 14 3.39 -0.40 -11.89
N GLN A 15 2.33 -1.17 -11.65
CA GLN A 15 0.99 -0.93 -12.18
C GLN A 15 -0.04 -0.99 -11.06
N VAL A 16 -1.07 -0.15 -11.17
CA VAL A 16 -2.21 -0.11 -10.26
C VAL A 16 -3.48 -0.40 -11.06
N PHE A 17 -4.28 -1.35 -10.58
CA PHE A 17 -5.54 -1.75 -11.16
C PHE A 17 -6.67 -1.60 -10.14
N LEU A 18 -7.82 -1.12 -10.60
CA LEU A 18 -9.07 -1.08 -9.86
C LEU A 18 -10.10 -1.93 -10.61
N ASN A 19 -10.60 -2.98 -9.97
CA ASN A 19 -11.54 -3.93 -10.58
C ASN A 19 -11.05 -4.46 -11.95
N GLY A 20 -9.75 -4.76 -12.05
CA GLY A 20 -9.10 -5.23 -13.29
C GLY A 20 -8.75 -4.14 -14.31
N LYS A 21 -9.25 -2.91 -14.17
CA LYS A 21 -8.89 -1.78 -15.05
C LYS A 21 -7.63 -1.10 -14.56
N ARG A 22 -6.62 -0.97 -15.42
CA ARG A 22 -5.40 -0.23 -15.11
C ARG A 22 -5.70 1.26 -15.00
N ILE A 23 -5.36 1.86 -13.86
CA ILE A 23 -5.57 3.29 -13.57
C ILE A 23 -4.26 4.09 -13.48
N PHE A 24 -3.13 3.41 -13.28
CA PHE A 24 -1.81 4.03 -13.22
C PHE A 24 -0.72 3.01 -13.61
N SER A 25 0.35 3.50 -14.20
CA SER A 25 1.56 2.71 -14.48
C SER A 25 2.79 3.61 -14.55
N ALA A 26 3.92 3.10 -14.10
CA ALA A 26 5.24 3.66 -14.35
C ALA A 26 6.11 2.65 -15.12
N GLY A 27 7.23 3.11 -15.67
CA GLY A 27 8.19 2.24 -16.34
C GLY A 27 8.80 1.20 -15.40
N PRO A 28 9.29 0.07 -15.92
CA PRO A 28 9.92 -0.99 -15.12
C PRO A 28 11.22 -0.53 -14.42
N GLU A 29 11.86 0.52 -14.93
CA GLU A 29 13.07 1.13 -14.37
C GLU A 29 12.83 1.96 -13.11
N VAL A 30 11.57 2.37 -12.87
CA VAL A 30 11.21 3.18 -11.71
C VAL A 30 11.24 2.31 -10.45
N ASP A 31 11.96 2.76 -9.41
CA ASP A 31 12.00 2.02 -8.16
C ASP A 31 10.64 2.03 -7.46
N MET A 32 10.42 1.06 -6.57
CA MET A 32 9.14 0.88 -5.90
C MET A 32 8.71 2.11 -5.08
N ARG A 33 9.64 2.79 -4.40
CA ARG A 33 9.33 3.95 -3.54
C ARG A 33 8.94 5.15 -4.37
N GLU A 34 9.62 5.38 -5.49
CA GLU A 34 9.24 6.42 -6.46
C GLU A 34 7.90 6.11 -7.11
N PHE A 35 7.70 4.87 -7.55
CA PHE A 35 6.44 4.40 -8.12
C PHE A 35 5.26 4.65 -7.18
N VAL A 36 5.37 4.24 -5.91
CA VAL A 36 4.30 4.41 -4.90
C VAL A 36 3.98 5.88 -4.66
N LYS A 37 5.00 6.75 -4.59
CA LYS A 37 4.81 8.21 -4.44
C LYS A 37 4.12 8.81 -5.67
N ALA A 38 4.51 8.40 -6.88
CA ALA A 38 3.91 8.89 -8.11
C ALA A 38 2.45 8.42 -8.25
N ALA A 39 2.19 7.14 -7.95
CA ALA A 39 0.85 6.56 -7.94
C ALA A 39 -0.07 7.26 -6.92
N PHE A 40 0.45 7.57 -5.73
CA PHE A 40 -0.29 8.33 -4.72
C PHE A 40 -0.63 9.75 -5.18
N ARG A 41 0.32 10.47 -5.79
CA ARG A 41 0.03 11.80 -6.36
C ARG A 41 -1.08 11.74 -7.42
N ASN A 42 -1.11 10.67 -8.22
CA ASN A 42 -2.16 10.43 -9.22
C ASN A 42 -3.55 10.17 -8.60
N THR A 43 -3.66 9.84 -7.30
CA THR A 43 -4.98 9.69 -6.69
C THR A 43 -5.71 11.03 -6.51
N GLY A 44 -4.96 12.14 -6.43
CA GLY A 44 -5.44 13.48 -6.11
C GLY A 44 -5.54 13.76 -4.60
N THR A 45 -5.22 12.78 -3.76
CA THR A 45 -5.35 12.88 -2.30
C THR A 45 -4.27 13.78 -1.70
N LYS A 46 -4.68 14.75 -0.88
CA LYS A 46 -3.76 15.65 -0.16
C LYS A 46 -3.54 15.17 1.27
N TYR A 47 -2.59 14.26 1.45
CA TYR A 47 -2.25 13.73 2.78
C TYR A 47 -0.73 13.70 3.03
N PRO A 48 -0.13 14.78 3.59
CA PRO A 48 1.31 14.89 3.77
C PRO A 48 1.94 13.79 4.65
N LYS A 49 1.16 13.24 5.60
CA LYS A 49 1.61 12.15 6.47
C LYS A 49 1.99 10.88 5.69
N PHE A 50 1.43 10.68 4.50
CA PHE A 50 1.79 9.59 3.59
C PHE A 50 3.31 9.50 3.36
N PHE A 51 3.98 10.65 3.16
CA PHE A 51 5.40 10.69 2.84
C PHE A 51 6.31 10.33 4.02
N LYS A 52 5.77 10.27 5.24
CA LYS A 52 6.49 9.87 6.45
C LYS A 52 6.26 8.41 6.85
N MET A 53 5.36 7.70 6.17
CA MET A 53 5.05 6.30 6.45
C MET A 53 6.17 5.35 6.00
N ASP A 54 6.28 4.16 6.58
CA ASP A 54 7.11 3.08 6.02
C ASP A 54 6.54 2.57 4.68
N ASP A 55 7.31 1.76 3.96
CA ASP A 55 6.97 1.37 2.59
C ASP A 55 5.71 0.49 2.50
N TYR A 56 5.45 -0.37 3.49
CA TYR A 56 4.23 -1.19 3.52
C TYR A 56 3.00 -0.35 3.86
N SER A 57 3.12 0.55 4.83
CA SER A 57 2.05 1.49 5.17
C SER A 57 1.70 2.38 3.99
N LYS A 58 2.69 2.88 3.23
CA LYS A 58 2.42 3.63 1.98
C LYS A 58 1.66 2.79 0.96
N LEU A 59 2.05 1.52 0.76
CA LEU A 59 1.38 0.63 -0.19
C LEU A 59 -0.06 0.33 0.22
N GLY A 60 -0.29 0.03 1.50
CA GLY A 60 -1.62 -0.21 2.05
C GLY A 60 -2.52 1.02 1.95
N PHE A 61 -1.99 2.20 2.28
CA PHE A 61 -2.71 3.47 2.16
C PHE A 61 -3.08 3.76 0.71
N LEU A 62 -2.13 3.62 -0.23
CA LEU A 62 -2.39 3.77 -1.66
C LEU A 62 -3.47 2.80 -2.14
N ALA A 63 -3.39 1.53 -1.76
CA ALA A 63 -4.38 0.52 -2.14
C ALA A 63 -5.78 0.88 -1.62
N ALA A 64 -5.88 1.31 -0.37
CA ALA A 64 -7.13 1.76 0.23
C ALA A 64 -7.70 2.99 -0.49
N GLU A 65 -6.89 4.03 -0.72
CA GLU A 65 -7.31 5.24 -1.45
C GLU A 65 -7.83 4.91 -2.86
N VAL A 66 -7.20 3.96 -3.54
CA VAL A 66 -7.65 3.50 -4.85
C VAL A 66 -8.95 2.71 -4.75
N LEU A 67 -9.04 1.79 -3.79
CA LEU A 67 -10.22 0.94 -3.57
C LEU A 67 -11.45 1.78 -3.22
N MET A 68 -11.30 2.79 -2.36
CA MET A 68 -12.39 3.66 -1.92
C MET A 68 -13.04 4.47 -3.06
N LYS A 69 -12.40 4.57 -4.23
CA LYS A 69 -13.02 5.16 -5.43
C LYS A 69 -14.14 4.30 -6.03
N ALA A 70 -14.17 3.01 -5.69
CA ALA A 70 -15.19 2.05 -6.16
C ALA A 70 -16.14 1.60 -5.04
N VAL A 71 -15.99 2.10 -3.82
CA VAL A 71 -16.81 1.72 -2.67
C VAL A 71 -17.65 2.91 -2.24
N ASP A 72 -18.95 2.68 -2.06
CA ASP A 72 -19.83 3.67 -1.45
C ASP A 72 -19.59 3.70 0.06
N VAL A 73 -18.91 4.73 0.53
CA VAL A 73 -18.53 4.89 1.95
C VAL A 73 -19.77 4.92 2.87
N SER A 74 -20.95 5.32 2.37
CA SER A 74 -22.18 5.31 3.16
C SER A 74 -22.64 3.89 3.54
N THR A 75 -22.16 2.88 2.82
CA THR A 75 -22.43 1.47 3.11
C THR A 75 -21.50 0.86 4.14
N ILE A 76 -20.43 1.57 4.53
CA ILE A 76 -19.44 1.09 5.50
C ILE A 76 -19.83 1.57 6.91
N GLU A 77 -20.31 0.64 7.73
CA GLU A 77 -20.48 0.90 9.16
C GLU A 77 -19.22 0.49 9.92
N ALA A 78 -18.49 1.49 10.45
CA ALA A 78 -17.19 1.28 11.08
C ALA A 78 -17.21 0.29 12.25
N LYS A 79 -18.33 0.19 12.99
CA LYS A 79 -18.46 -0.72 14.15
C LYS A 79 -18.72 -2.17 13.77
N SER A 80 -19.20 -2.43 12.56
CA SER A 80 -19.53 -3.76 12.05
C SER A 80 -18.62 -4.19 10.89
N THR A 81 -17.62 -3.37 10.54
CA THR A 81 -16.63 -3.66 9.51
C THR A 81 -15.33 -4.17 10.12
N GLY A 82 -14.93 -5.38 9.75
CA GLY A 82 -13.62 -5.95 10.09
C GLY A 82 -12.57 -5.66 9.04
N ILE A 83 -11.30 -5.56 9.45
CA ILE A 83 -10.14 -5.47 8.56
C ILE A 83 -9.30 -6.72 8.75
N VAL A 84 -8.97 -7.40 7.64
CA VAL A 84 -8.06 -8.55 7.63
C VAL A 84 -6.81 -8.14 6.87
N LEU A 85 -5.66 -8.22 7.53
CA LEU A 85 -4.35 -7.98 6.93
C LEU A 85 -3.61 -9.31 6.82
N SER A 86 -3.10 -9.60 5.62
CA SER A 86 -2.32 -10.80 5.35
C SER A 86 -1.12 -10.42 4.49
N ASN A 87 0.01 -11.05 4.76
CA ASN A 87 1.26 -10.87 4.02
C ASN A 87 1.98 -12.21 3.93
N ASN A 88 2.96 -12.31 3.02
CA ASN A 88 3.77 -13.51 2.82
C ASN A 88 5.12 -13.49 3.57
N HIS A 89 5.64 -12.30 3.90
CA HIS A 89 6.99 -12.10 4.45
C HIS A 89 7.01 -11.28 5.74
N SER A 90 5.88 -11.07 6.42
CA SER A 90 5.79 -10.26 7.65
C SER A 90 6.51 -8.92 7.51
N THR A 91 7.38 -8.60 8.46
CA THR A 91 8.21 -7.39 8.55
C THR A 91 9.66 -7.66 8.12
N LEU A 92 9.92 -8.64 7.27
CA LEU A 92 11.28 -9.08 6.90
C LEU A 92 12.23 -7.93 6.54
N THR A 93 11.75 -6.92 5.80
CA THR A 93 12.57 -5.74 5.45
C THR A 93 12.99 -4.95 6.70
N THR A 94 12.09 -4.76 7.65
CA THR A 94 12.38 -4.10 8.93
C THR A 94 13.34 -4.94 9.77
N ASP A 95 13.13 -6.25 9.80
CA ASP A 95 13.97 -7.19 10.57
C ASP A 95 15.41 -7.19 10.04
N GLN A 96 15.58 -7.12 8.71
CA GLN A 96 16.88 -6.97 8.06
C GLN A 96 17.56 -5.65 8.42
N LEU A 97 16.82 -4.52 8.33
CA LEU A 97 17.36 -3.21 8.70
C LEU A 97 17.80 -3.14 10.17
N PHE A 98 17.03 -3.77 11.07
CA PHE A 98 17.40 -3.87 12.48
C PHE A 98 18.64 -4.75 12.68
N GLN A 99 18.70 -5.90 11.98
CA GLN A 99 19.86 -6.78 12.07
C GLN A 99 21.13 -6.09 11.59
N ASP A 100 21.06 -5.31 10.51
CA ASP A 100 22.17 -4.53 9.97
C ASP A 100 22.62 -3.42 10.94
N SER A 101 21.69 -2.79 11.68
CA SER A 101 22.01 -1.74 12.66
C SER A 101 22.70 -2.25 13.91
N ILE A 102 22.64 -3.55 14.21
CA ILE A 102 23.27 -4.14 15.41
C ILE A 102 24.50 -5.01 15.09
N GLN A 103 24.94 -5.06 13.83
CA GLN A 103 26.05 -5.91 13.40
C GLN A 103 27.44 -5.36 13.72
N SER A 104 27.58 -4.06 14.01
CA SER A 104 28.85 -3.44 14.40
C SER A 104 28.60 -2.36 15.44
N ASP A 105 29.54 -2.22 16.38
CA ASP A 105 29.52 -1.16 17.40
C ASP A 105 29.53 0.25 16.76
N GLU A 106 30.00 0.37 15.50
CA GLU A 106 29.97 1.63 14.74
C GLU A 106 28.60 1.95 14.12
N THR A 107 27.75 0.95 13.88
CA THR A 107 26.39 1.11 13.31
C THR A 107 25.28 1.09 14.37
N PHE A 108 25.64 0.97 15.65
CA PHE A 108 24.72 0.83 16.79
C PHE A 108 24.03 2.15 17.17
N PHE A 109 23.23 2.77 16.28
CA PHE A 109 22.37 3.93 16.59
C PHE A 109 21.13 4.02 15.68
#